data_AF-A0A9E4AK28-F1
#
_entry.id   AF-A0A9E4AK28-F1
#
_cell.length_a   1.000
_cell.length_b   1.000
_cell.length_c   1.000
_cell.angle_alpha   90.00
_cell.angle_beta   90.00
_cell.angle_gamma   90.00
#
_symmetry.space_group_name_H-M   'P 1'
#
loop_
_entity.id
_entity.type
_entity.pdbx_description
1 polymer ?
#
loop_
_entity_poly.entity_id
_entity_poly.type
_entity_poly.pdbx_seq_one_letter_code
_entity_poly.pdbx_strand_id
1 'polypeptide(L)'
;MGTVHVRRLDDEVVDRLKRRAAENNRSLESEVRHILEQAAEDDVSEKARRFGALVKWLRGRTWSHPQTPSHILIREDRDNRDGPE
;
A
#
# COMPACT_ATOMS: atom_id res chain seq x y z
N MET A 1 -17.65 -19.72 5.26
CA MET A 1 -16.63 -20.31 6.16
C MET A 1 -15.97 -21.46 5.43
N GLY A 2 -14.64 -21.52 5.46
CA GLY A 2 -13.85 -22.63 4.92
C GLY A 2 -12.71 -22.95 5.88
N THR A 3 -12.27 -24.21 5.90
CA THR A 3 -11.17 -24.67 6.74
C THR A 3 -10.00 -25.06 5.85
N VAL A 4 -8.81 -24.57 6.18
CA VAL A 4 -7.57 -24.91 5.48
C VAL A 4 -6.69 -25.72 6.41
N HIS A 5 -6.27 -26.91 5.97
CA HIS A 5 -5.30 -27.74 6.67
C HIS A 5 -3.95 -27.68 5.96
N VAL A 6 -2.96 -27.08 6.60
CA VAL A 6 -1.57 -27.04 6.11
C VAL A 6 -0.81 -28.22 6.71
N ARG A 7 -0.30 -29.12 5.87
CA ARG A 7 0.45 -30.31 6.30
C ARG A 7 1.95 -30.10 6.12
N ARG A 8 2.74 -30.73 6.99
CA ARG A 8 4.23 -30.68 6.96
C ARG A 8 4.75 -29.24 6.96
N LEU A 9 4.18 -28.40 7.82
CA LEU A 9 4.72 -27.07 8.09
C LEU A 9 5.93 -27.23 8.99
N ASP A 10 7.00 -26.51 8.68
CA ASP A 10 8.22 -26.50 9.50
C ASP A 10 7.90 -25.96 10.91
N ASP A 11 8.42 -26.64 11.94
CA ASP A 11 8.19 -26.28 13.34
C ASP A 11 8.76 -24.90 13.65
N GLU A 12 9.87 -24.50 13.01
CA GLU A 12 10.44 -23.16 13.18
C GLU A 12 9.48 -22.07 12.68
N VAL A 13 8.72 -22.36 11.62
CA VAL A 13 7.71 -21.45 11.08
C VAL A 13 6.54 -21.33 12.04
N VAL A 14 6.09 -22.44 12.61
CA VAL A 14 5.02 -22.45 13.62
C VAL A 14 5.41 -21.59 14.83
N ASP A 15 6.63 -21.74 15.34
CA ASP A 15 7.08 -20.99 16.51
C ASP A 15 7.30 -19.50 16.22
N ARG A 16 7.73 -19.16 15.00
CA ARG A 16 7.76 -17.76 14.56
C ARG A 16 6.35 -17.15 14.51
N LEU A 17 5.37 -17.88 14.00
CA LEU A 17 3.97 -17.42 13.95
C LEU A 17 3.37 -17.25 15.34
N LYS A 18 3.66 -18.16 16.28
CA LYS A 18 3.22 -18.01 17.69
C LYS A 18 3.79 -16.75 18.34
N ARG A 19 5.08 -16.48 18.17
CA ARG A 19 5.72 -15.26 18.69
C ARG A 19 5.06 -14.02 18.12
N ARG A 20 4.88 -13.97 16.81
CA ARG A 20 4.23 -12.85 16.12
C ARG A 20 2.78 -12.64 16.59
N ALA A 21 2.03 -13.71 16.80
CA ALA A 21 0.67 -13.64 17.33
C ALA A 21 0.65 -13.04 18.75
N ALA A 22 1.59 -13.43 19.61
CA ALA A 22 1.74 -12.87 20.96
C ALA A 22 2.11 -11.38 20.92
N GLU A 23 3.04 -10.97 20.06
CA GLU A 23 3.42 -9.56 19.85
C GLU A 23 2.23 -8.71 19.40
N ASN A 24 1.37 -9.26 18.54
CA ASN A 24 0.17 -8.59 18.03
C ASN A 24 -1.05 -8.69 18.96
N ASN A 25 -0.92 -9.32 20.13
CA ASN A 25 -2.03 -9.59 21.06
C ASN A 25 -3.22 -10.33 20.40
N ARG A 26 -2.93 -11.32 19.55
CA ARG A 26 -3.92 -12.13 18.82
C ARG A 26 -3.69 -13.61 19.05
N SER A 27 -4.72 -14.42 18.80
CA SER A 27 -4.54 -15.87 18.72
C SER A 27 -3.74 -16.27 17.47
N LEU A 28 -3.09 -17.43 17.51
CA LEU A 28 -2.35 -17.96 16.36
C LEU A 28 -3.26 -18.10 15.12
N GLU A 29 -4.48 -18.60 15.29
CA GLU A 29 -5.46 -18.72 14.21
C GLU A 29 -5.78 -17.35 13.61
N SER A 30 -5.99 -16.33 14.45
CA SER A 30 -6.30 -14.99 13.97
C SER A 30 -5.12 -14.32 13.28
N GLU A 31 -3.89 -14.56 13.73
CA GLU A 31 -2.69 -14.09 13.02
C GLU A 31 -2.55 -14.78 11.66
N VAL A 32 -2.72 -16.09 11.59
CA VAL A 32 -2.63 -16.85 10.33
C VAL A 32 -3.74 -16.41 9.37
N ARG A 33 -4.97 -16.24 9.85
CA ARG A 33 -6.08 -15.73 9.03
C ARG A 33 -5.75 -14.36 8.46
N HIS A 34 -5.26 -13.45 9.31
CA HIS A 34 -4.88 -12.11 8.88
C HIS A 34 -3.79 -12.12 7.82
N ILE A 35 -2.76 -12.97 7.98
CA ILE A 35 -1.68 -13.11 6.98
C ILE A 35 -2.24 -13.65 5.65
N LEU A 36 -3.13 -14.64 5.70
CA LEU A 36 -3.75 -15.20 4.49
C LEU A 36 -4.65 -14.18 3.78
N GLU A 37 -5.42 -13.39 4.51
CA GLU A 37 -6.25 -12.31 3.97
C GLU A 37 -5.37 -11.24 3.29
N GLN A 38 -4.31 -10.79 3.96
CA GLN A 38 -3.38 -9.82 3.39
C GLN A 38 -2.65 -10.38 2.16
N ALA A 39 -2.20 -11.62 2.21
CA ALA A 39 -1.55 -12.27 1.06
C ALA A 39 -2.51 -12.45 -0.14
N ALA A 40 -3.81 -12.68 0.12
CA ALA A 40 -4.82 -12.76 -0.93
C ALA A 40 -5.18 -11.38 -1.49
N GLU A 41 -5.20 -10.33 -0.67
CA GLU A 41 -5.38 -8.94 -1.11
C GLU A 41 -4.16 -8.40 -1.86
N ASP A 42 -2.97 -8.89 -1.52
CA ASP A 42 -1.69 -8.60 -2.17
C ASP A 42 -1.48 -9.42 -3.45
N ASP A 43 -2.54 -9.79 -4.17
CA ASP A 43 -2.40 -10.20 -5.56
C ASP A 43 -1.88 -9.01 -6.38
N VAL A 44 -0.55 -8.90 -6.41
CA VAL A 44 0.22 -7.81 -7.00
C VAL A 44 -0.19 -7.60 -8.45
N SER A 45 -0.64 -8.67 -9.12
CA SER A 45 -1.12 -8.61 -10.49
C SER A 45 -2.40 -7.77 -10.63
N GLU A 46 -3.34 -7.93 -9.70
CA GLU A 46 -4.59 -7.17 -9.72
C GLU A 46 -4.39 -5.74 -9.22
N LYS A 47 -3.60 -5.54 -8.15
CA LYS A 47 -3.22 -4.20 -7.68
C LYS A 47 -2.44 -3.43 -8.75
N ALA A 48 -1.46 -4.05 -9.41
CA ALA A 48 -0.71 -3.42 -10.50
C ALA A 48 -1.60 -3.10 -11.71
N ARG A 49 -2.56 -3.98 -12.03
CA ARG A 49 -3.53 -3.73 -13.10
C ARG A 49 -4.47 -2.57 -12.78
N ARG A 50 -4.99 -2.50 -11.54
CA ARG A 50 -5.82 -1.39 -11.06
C ARG A 50 -5.04 -0.08 -11.03
N PHE A 51 -3.80 -0.09 -10.53
CA PHE A 51 -2.93 1.07 -10.51
C PHE A 51 -2.57 1.54 -11.94
N GLY A 52 -2.24 0.63 -12.84
CA GLY A 52 -2.01 0.94 -14.25
C GLY A 52 -3.23 1.57 -14.94
N ALA A 53 -4.43 1.08 -14.63
CA ALA A 53 -5.67 1.67 -15.11
C ALA A 53 -5.89 3.10 -14.57
N LEU A 54 -5.62 3.32 -13.28
CA LEU A 54 -5.69 4.64 -12.66
C LEU A 54 -4.69 5.63 -13.27
N VAL A 55 -3.44 5.21 -13.48
CA VAL A 55 -2.39 6.03 -14.13
C VAL A 55 -2.80 6.40 -15.55
N LYS A 56 -3.35 5.44 -16.32
CA LYS A 56 -3.85 5.69 -17.68
C LYS A 56 -4.98 6.70 -17.69
N TRP A 57 -5.91 6.59 -16.74
CA TRP A 57 -7.03 7.52 -16.58
C TRP A 57 -6.55 8.93 -16.19
N LEU A 58 -5.66 9.05 -15.21
CA LEU A 58 -5.06 10.32 -14.78
C LEU A 58 -4.31 10.99 -15.93
N ARG A 59 -3.46 10.23 -16.65
CA ARG A 59 -2.71 10.75 -17.78
C ARG A 59 -3.64 11.31 -18.86
N GLY A 60 -4.75 10.64 -19.18
CA GLY A 60 -5.73 11.14 -20.14
C GLY A 60 -6.40 12.45 -19.73
N ARG A 61 -6.58 12.68 -18.43
CA ARG A 61 -7.25 13.89 -17.90
C ARG A 61 -6.28 15.06 -17.73
N THR A 62 -5.04 14.79 -17.37
CA THR A 62 -3.99 15.79 -17.15
C THR A 62 -3.29 16.21 -18.45
N TRP A 63 -3.34 15.39 -19.51
CA TRP A 63 -2.64 15.63 -20.78
C TRP A 63 -2.96 16.99 -21.42
N SER A 64 -4.23 17.40 -21.41
CA SER A 64 -4.66 18.64 -22.08
C SER A 64 -4.57 19.89 -21.20
N HIS A 65 -4.17 19.77 -19.93
CA HIS A 65 -4.09 20.90 -19.00
C HIS A 65 -2.62 21.28 -18.79
N PRO A 66 -2.14 22.43 -19.30
CA PRO A 66 -0.79 22.89 -19.02
C PRO A 66 -0.59 22.98 -17.50
N GLN A 67 0.35 22.20 -16.97
CA GLN A 67 0.70 22.21 -15.56
C GLN A 67 1.82 23.24 -15.35
N THR A 68 1.60 24.19 -14.44
CA THR A 68 2.68 25.09 -14.02
C THR A 68 3.71 24.27 -13.23
N PRO A 69 5.00 24.29 -13.64
CA PRO A 69 6.04 23.61 -12.90
C PRO A 69 6.09 24.11 -11.45
N SER A 70 6.22 23.20 -10.50
CA SER A 70 6.17 23.53 -9.06
C SER A 70 7.19 24.59 -8.64
N HIS A 71 8.37 24.62 -9.28
CA HIS A 71 9.41 25.61 -8.98
C HIS A 71 9.00 27.06 -9.33
N ILE A 72 8.08 27.26 -10.27
CA ILE A 72 7.54 28.59 -10.60
C ILE A 72 6.61 29.04 -9.48
N LEU A 73 5.68 28.19 -9.04
CA LEU A 73 4.75 28.48 -7.94
C LEU A 73 5.48 28.76 -6.63
N ILE A 74 6.53 27.98 -6.33
CA ILE A 74 7.35 28.18 -5.12
C ILE A 74 8.10 29.52 -5.18
N ARG A 75 8.53 29.94 -6.37
CA ARG A 75 9.20 31.23 -6.56
C ARG A 75 8.22 32.38 -6.40
N GLU A 76 7.04 32.29 -7.02
CA GLU A 76 5.96 33.28 -6.85
C GLU A 76 5.55 33.43 -5.38
N ASP A 77 5.43 32.34 -4.60
CA ASP A 77 5.08 32.41 -3.18
C ASP A 77 6.18 33.06 -2.33
N ARG A 78 7.47 32.87 -2.69
CA ARG A 78 8.59 33.55 -2.02
C ARG A 78 8.62 35.03 -2.36
N ASP A 79 8.56 35.35 -3.66
CA ASP A 79 8.62 36.72 -4.16
C ASP A 79 7.42 37.56 -3.64
N ASN A 80 6.26 36.94 -3.40
CA ASN A 80 5.09 37.60 -2.79
C ASN A 80 5.17 37.76 -1.26
N ARG A 81 5.95 36.92 -0.55
CA ARG A 81 6.20 37.09 0.90
C ARG A 81 7.23 38.19 1.18
N ASP A 82 8.14 38.41 0.24
CA ASP A 82 9.21 39.41 0.31
C ASP A 82 8.83 40.74 -0.38
N GLY A 83 7.53 41.00 -0.60
CA GLY A 83 7.01 42.25 -1.18
C GLY A 83 7.34 43.50 -0.34
N PRO A 84 7.45 44.69 -0.97
CA PRO A 84 8.24 45.80 -0.46
C PRO A 84 7.68 46.38 0.85
N GLU A 85 8.59 46.69 1.78
CA GLU A 85 8.35 47.58 2.92
C GLU A 85 7.87 48.98 2.50
#